data_AF-A0A2S1QW57-F1
#
_entry.id   AF-A0A2S1QW57-F1
#
_cell.length_a   1.000
_cell.length_b   1.000
_cell.length_c   1.000
_cell.angle_alpha   90.00
_cell.angle_beta   90.00
_cell.angle_gamma   90.00
#
_symmetry.space_group_name_H-M   'P 1'
#
loop_
_entity.id
_entity.type
_entity.pdbx_description
1 polymer ?
#
loop_
_entity_poly.entity_id
_entity_poly.type
_entity_poly.pdbx_seq_one_letter_code
_entity_poly.pdbx_strand_id
1 'polypeptide(L)'
;MISCKNETEPNATRNSGIEVQQAEKDRNEITLLVKNVYKWLNIADGPSGFSPVTKDSLIVGYDHADQKLYEKELSKSGLFAKEFVDNTARIFNKQDELLRNGKAEWQEGDMPPFGGSDVNAWCRCQDQPTDDFDKINVVIEKMISNTADLYWNWTGFGEDWENEHYHIKVVKENGRWKIAWMEGWDYEENVKLNY
;
A
#
# COMPACT_ATOMS: atom_id res chain seq x y z
N MET A 1 1.95 -69.29 14.12
CA MET A 1 1.13 -68.10 14.42
C MET A 1 1.93 -66.88 14.04
N ILE A 2 1.35 -66.05 13.17
CA ILE A 2 1.87 -64.76 12.71
C ILE A 2 1.64 -63.73 13.83
N SER A 3 2.60 -62.84 14.08
CA SER A 3 2.24 -61.42 14.27
C SER A 3 3.44 -60.49 14.04
N CYS A 4 3.16 -59.45 13.26
CA CYS A 4 4.07 -58.53 12.61
C CYS A 4 4.60 -57.43 13.53
N LYS A 5 5.79 -56.94 13.17
CA LYS A 5 6.39 -55.69 13.60
C LYS A 5 5.47 -54.51 13.28
N ASN A 6 5.35 -53.56 14.20
CA ASN A 6 4.98 -52.19 13.88
C ASN A 6 6.17 -51.29 14.24
N GLU A 7 6.96 -50.94 13.22
CA GLU A 7 7.87 -49.80 13.26
C GLU A 7 7.06 -48.56 12.87
N THR A 8 6.93 -47.61 13.78
CA THR A 8 6.37 -46.28 13.50
C THR A 8 7.39 -45.45 12.74
N GLU A 9 7.07 -45.08 11.49
CA GLU A 9 7.81 -44.09 10.70
C GLU A 9 7.62 -42.65 11.25
N PRO A 10 8.61 -41.75 11.08
CA PRO A 10 8.59 -40.43 11.69
C PRO A 10 7.77 -39.39 10.90
N ASN A 11 7.00 -38.60 11.64
CA ASN A 11 6.01 -37.59 11.23
C ASN A 11 6.59 -36.32 10.56
N ALA A 12 7.83 -36.35 10.07
CA ALA A 12 8.54 -35.15 9.59
C ALA A 12 8.18 -34.74 8.15
N THR A 13 7.88 -35.70 7.28
CA THR A 13 7.65 -35.47 5.84
C THR A 13 6.28 -34.84 5.54
N ARG A 14 5.32 -34.92 6.47
CA ARG A 14 3.95 -34.41 6.28
C ARG A 14 3.80 -32.93 6.61
N ASN A 15 4.60 -32.42 7.56
CA ASN A 15 4.56 -31.02 7.97
C ASN A 15 5.23 -30.09 6.94
N SER A 16 6.35 -30.52 6.34
CA SER A 16 7.05 -29.71 5.33
C SER A 16 6.24 -29.47 4.06
N GLY A 17 5.42 -30.44 3.63
CA GLY A 17 4.55 -30.29 2.46
C GLY A 17 3.40 -29.30 2.66
N ILE A 18 2.85 -29.20 3.87
CA ILE A 18 1.77 -28.25 4.20
C ILE A 18 2.32 -26.82 4.28
N GLU A 19 3.50 -26.65 4.87
CA GLU A 19 4.16 -25.34 4.97
C GLU A 19 4.53 -24.77 3.59
N VAL A 20 5.04 -25.61 2.68
CA VAL A 20 5.36 -25.19 1.30
C VAL A 20 4.09 -24.77 0.55
N GLN A 21 3.02 -25.56 0.63
CA GLN A 21 1.75 -25.22 -0.04
C GLN A 21 1.14 -23.92 0.51
N GLN A 22 1.21 -23.70 1.82
CA GLN A 22 0.72 -22.47 2.43
C GLN A 22 1.56 -21.26 2.01
N ALA A 23 2.89 -21.41 1.94
CA ALA A 23 3.78 -20.35 1.47
C ALA A 23 3.51 -19.97 -0.01
N GLU A 24 3.29 -20.96 -0.89
CA GLU A 24 2.92 -20.69 -2.29
C GLU A 24 1.57 -19.97 -2.40
N LYS A 25 0.57 -20.42 -1.61
CA LYS A 25 -0.73 -19.75 -1.53
C LYS A 25 -0.58 -18.30 -1.08
N ASP A 26 0.22 -18.05 -0.05
CA ASP A 26 0.46 -16.71 0.48
C ASP A 26 1.17 -15.81 -0.53
N ARG A 27 2.17 -16.32 -1.25
CA ARG A 27 2.82 -15.58 -2.34
C ARG A 27 1.82 -15.19 -3.43
N ASN A 28 0.93 -16.10 -3.83
CA ASN A 28 -0.10 -15.81 -4.82
C ASN A 28 -1.12 -14.79 -4.33
N GLU A 29 -1.56 -14.88 -3.07
CA GLU A 29 -2.47 -13.91 -2.46
C GLU A 29 -1.85 -12.51 -2.38
N ILE A 30 -0.57 -12.40 -2.02
CA ILE A 30 0.16 -11.13 -1.96
C ILE A 30 0.31 -10.53 -3.36
N THR A 31 0.68 -11.32 -4.36
CA THR A 31 0.78 -10.83 -5.75
C THR A 31 -0.55 -10.30 -6.25
N LEU A 32 -1.66 -11.01 -5.99
CA LEU A 32 -3.00 -10.56 -6.34
C LEU A 32 -3.41 -9.31 -5.57
N LEU A 33 -3.05 -9.21 -4.29
CA LEU A 33 -3.30 -8.02 -3.47
C LEU A 33 -2.69 -6.77 -4.10
N VAL A 34 -1.40 -6.80 -4.44
CA VAL A 34 -0.69 -5.65 -5.04
C VAL A 34 -1.36 -5.24 -6.36
N LYS A 35 -1.62 -6.21 -7.26
CA LYS A 35 -2.31 -5.92 -8.53
C LYS A 35 -3.71 -5.34 -8.33
N ASN A 36 -4.44 -5.81 -7.33
CA ASN A 36 -5.78 -5.32 -7.01
C ASN A 36 -5.77 -3.90 -6.41
N VAL A 37 -4.71 -3.50 -5.72
CA VAL A 37 -4.54 -2.10 -5.27
C VAL A 37 -4.51 -1.17 -6.47
N TYR A 38 -3.65 -1.44 -7.46
CA TYR A 38 -3.55 -0.57 -8.63
C TYR A 38 -4.79 -0.62 -9.54
N LYS A 39 -5.43 -1.79 -9.67
CA LYS A 39 -6.75 -1.91 -10.32
C LYS A 39 -7.82 -1.09 -9.60
N TRP A 40 -7.81 -1.09 -8.26
CA TRP A 40 -8.76 -0.31 -7.45
C TRP A 40 -8.52 1.20 -7.56
N LEU A 41 -7.26 1.65 -7.63
CA LEU A 41 -6.92 3.06 -7.84
C LEU A 41 -7.37 3.58 -9.21
N ASN A 42 -7.40 2.70 -10.23
CA ASN A 42 -7.68 3.06 -11.63
C ASN A 42 -9.12 2.71 -12.08
N ILE A 43 -10.06 2.51 -11.16
CA ILE A 43 -11.48 2.43 -11.53
C ILE A 43 -11.94 3.79 -12.07
N ALA A 44 -12.99 3.82 -12.90
CA ALA A 44 -13.42 5.01 -13.64
C ALA A 44 -13.64 6.27 -12.76
N ASP A 45 -14.06 6.09 -11.51
CA ASP A 45 -14.27 7.18 -10.55
C ASP A 45 -13.14 7.31 -9.50
N GLY A 46 -12.14 6.41 -9.53
CA GLY A 46 -11.12 6.26 -8.49
C GLY A 46 -11.70 6.08 -7.08
N PRO A 47 -10.85 6.00 -6.04
CA PRO A 47 -11.27 6.40 -4.70
C PRO A 47 -11.44 7.92 -4.65
N SER A 48 -12.36 8.36 -3.79
CA SER A 48 -12.61 9.76 -3.50
C SER A 48 -11.30 10.45 -3.12
N GLY A 49 -10.90 11.50 -3.85
CA GLY A 49 -9.73 12.29 -3.47
C GLY A 49 -9.97 13.09 -2.18
N PHE A 50 -8.91 13.75 -1.71
CA PHE A 50 -9.06 14.79 -0.69
C PHE A 50 -9.32 16.12 -1.36
N SER A 51 -10.42 16.77 -1.00
CA SER A 51 -10.72 18.10 -1.51
C SER A 51 -10.10 19.17 -0.61
N PRO A 52 -9.15 19.97 -1.12
CA PRO A 52 -8.68 21.14 -0.40
C PRO A 52 -9.80 22.19 -0.28
N VAL A 53 -9.83 22.92 0.84
CA VAL A 53 -10.76 24.02 1.06
C VAL A 53 -10.07 25.33 0.74
N THR A 54 -10.49 26.00 -0.32
CA THR A 54 -9.95 27.31 -0.73
C THR A 54 -10.67 28.47 -0.05
N LYS A 55 -9.92 29.46 0.40
CA LYS A 55 -10.40 30.78 0.81
C LYS A 55 -9.43 31.86 0.31
N ASP A 56 -9.92 32.82 -0.45
CA ASP A 56 -9.11 33.94 -0.96
C ASP A 56 -7.83 33.47 -1.68
N SER A 57 -7.95 32.45 -2.54
CA SER A 57 -6.84 31.77 -3.25
C SER A 57 -5.83 31.03 -2.38
N LEU A 58 -6.07 30.90 -1.07
CA LEU A 58 -5.29 30.06 -0.18
C LEU A 58 -6.04 28.76 0.13
N ILE A 59 -5.33 27.64 0.12
CA ILE A 59 -5.83 26.41 0.72
C ILE A 59 -5.68 26.52 2.25
N VAL A 60 -6.81 26.44 2.97
CA VAL A 60 -6.86 26.64 4.43
C VAL A 60 -7.08 25.35 5.22
N GLY A 61 -7.08 24.21 4.54
CA GLY A 61 -7.32 22.88 5.11
C GLY A 61 -7.96 21.95 4.09
N TYR A 62 -8.51 20.84 4.60
CA TYR A 62 -9.24 19.86 3.79
C TYR A 62 -10.72 19.77 4.19
N ASP A 63 -11.54 19.27 3.28
CA ASP A 63 -12.92 18.86 3.59
C ASP A 63 -12.91 17.57 4.42
N HIS A 64 -13.41 17.67 5.65
CA HIS A 64 -13.43 16.54 6.60
C HIS A 64 -14.47 15.46 6.23
N ALA A 65 -15.49 15.78 5.43
CA ALA A 65 -16.44 14.79 4.94
C ALA A 65 -15.79 13.91 3.87
N ASP A 66 -15.04 14.53 2.95
CA ASP A 66 -14.29 13.81 1.91
C ASP A 66 -13.18 12.95 2.52
N GLN A 67 -12.46 13.47 3.52
CA GLN A 67 -11.48 12.68 4.27
C GLN A 67 -12.10 11.41 4.87
N LYS A 68 -13.26 11.54 5.56
CA LYS A 68 -13.95 10.39 6.15
C LYS A 68 -14.48 9.41 5.12
N LEU A 69 -14.89 9.91 3.95
CA LEU A 69 -15.32 9.07 2.84
C LEU A 69 -14.14 8.23 2.33
N TYR A 70 -12.99 8.84 2.12
CA TYR A 70 -11.79 8.14 1.68
C TYR A 70 -11.29 7.10 2.68
N GLU A 71 -11.22 7.43 3.98
CA GLU A 71 -10.86 6.47 5.04
C GLU A 71 -11.80 5.24 5.03
N LYS A 72 -13.09 5.48 4.78
CA LYS A 72 -14.10 4.44 4.66
C LYS A 72 -13.92 3.61 3.39
N GLU A 73 -13.55 4.21 2.26
CA GLU A 73 -13.27 3.50 1.01
C GLU A 73 -12.03 2.61 1.14
N LEU A 74 -10.93 3.13 1.70
CA LEU A 74 -9.74 2.34 2.01
C LEU A 74 -10.09 1.15 2.90
N SER A 75 -10.82 1.38 3.98
CA SER A 75 -11.26 0.32 4.90
C SER A 75 -12.15 -0.72 4.22
N LYS A 76 -13.11 -0.28 3.38
CA LYS A 76 -14.08 -1.15 2.71
C LYS A 76 -13.52 -1.93 1.55
N SER A 77 -12.45 -1.45 0.91
CA SER A 77 -11.74 -2.18 -0.16
C SER A 77 -11.31 -3.57 0.30
N GLY A 78 -11.00 -3.73 1.59
CA GLY A 78 -10.38 -4.93 2.15
C GLY A 78 -8.95 -5.15 1.68
N LEU A 79 -8.34 -4.18 0.99
CA LEU A 79 -6.96 -4.21 0.48
C LEU A 79 -5.98 -3.64 1.51
N PHE A 80 -6.41 -2.69 2.34
CA PHE A 80 -5.57 -1.97 3.30
C PHE A 80 -5.80 -2.46 4.72
N ALA A 81 -4.70 -2.68 5.44
CA ALA A 81 -4.68 -3.02 6.85
C ALA A 81 -5.13 -1.80 7.67
N LYS A 82 -5.57 -2.04 8.91
CA LYS A 82 -6.04 -0.94 9.76
C LYS A 82 -4.95 0.11 9.98
N GLU A 83 -3.71 -0.35 10.17
CA GLU A 83 -2.56 0.53 10.40
C GLU A 83 -2.26 1.46 9.21
N PHE A 84 -2.46 1.00 7.98
CA PHE A 84 -2.31 1.84 6.79
C PHE A 84 -3.36 2.95 6.79
N VAL A 85 -4.64 2.59 6.99
CA VAL A 85 -5.76 3.54 7.04
C VAL A 85 -5.57 4.57 8.16
N ASP A 86 -5.17 4.11 9.35
CA ASP A 86 -4.90 4.99 10.49
C ASP A 86 -3.73 5.95 10.19
N ASN A 87 -2.67 5.49 9.53
CA ASN A 87 -1.53 6.32 9.15
C ASN A 87 -1.93 7.38 8.11
N THR A 88 -2.67 6.99 7.08
CA THR A 88 -3.27 7.90 6.09
C THR A 88 -4.06 9.00 6.80
N ALA A 89 -4.99 8.64 7.69
CA ALA A 89 -5.77 9.60 8.47
C ALA A 89 -4.88 10.54 9.31
N ARG A 90 -3.83 10.02 9.94
CA ARG A 90 -2.87 10.82 10.73
C ARG A 90 -2.12 11.83 9.88
N ILE A 91 -1.71 11.47 8.66
CA ILE A 91 -1.04 12.38 7.71
C ILE A 91 -1.96 13.56 7.40
N PHE A 92 -3.19 13.28 6.94
CA PHE A 92 -4.14 14.33 6.54
C PHE A 92 -4.55 15.23 7.70
N ASN A 93 -4.84 14.64 8.87
CA ASN A 93 -5.14 15.44 10.06
C ASN A 93 -3.99 16.38 10.42
N LYS A 94 -2.73 15.94 10.23
CA LYS A 94 -1.58 16.79 10.53
C LYS A 94 -1.41 17.91 9.50
N GLN A 95 -1.54 17.60 8.22
CA GLN A 95 -1.51 18.61 7.15
C GLN A 95 -2.64 19.64 7.33
N ASP A 96 -3.86 19.20 7.63
CA ASP A 96 -5.02 20.07 7.94
C ASP A 96 -4.71 20.99 9.12
N GLU A 97 -4.14 20.46 10.21
CA GLU A 97 -3.73 21.25 11.37
C GLU A 97 -2.73 22.34 10.98
N LEU A 98 -1.71 22.00 10.18
CA LEU A 98 -0.66 22.92 9.73
C LEU A 98 -1.21 24.04 8.84
N LEU A 99 -2.15 23.73 7.94
CA LEU A 99 -2.82 24.74 7.11
C LEU A 99 -3.70 25.66 7.97
N ARG A 100 -4.56 25.09 8.81
CA ARG A 100 -5.54 25.85 9.62
C ARG A 100 -4.90 26.76 10.66
N ASN A 101 -3.72 26.38 11.19
CA ASN A 101 -3.01 27.20 12.16
C ASN A 101 -1.98 28.16 11.52
N GLY A 102 -1.91 28.22 10.19
CA GLY A 102 -1.02 29.10 9.45
C GLY A 102 0.46 28.74 9.58
N LYS A 103 0.80 27.52 10.01
CA LYS A 103 2.19 27.02 9.99
C LYS A 103 2.60 26.51 8.61
N ALA A 104 1.63 26.27 7.73
CA ALA A 104 1.84 26.00 6.33
C ALA A 104 1.01 26.97 5.47
N GLU A 105 1.60 27.47 4.40
CA GLU A 105 0.92 28.22 3.36
C GLU A 105 0.89 27.40 2.06
N TRP A 106 -0.28 27.31 1.43
CA TRP A 106 -0.49 26.62 0.17
C TRP A 106 -1.41 27.48 -0.70
N GLN A 107 -0.90 27.96 -1.84
CA GLN A 107 -1.68 28.73 -2.80
C GLN A 107 -2.49 27.79 -3.70
N GLU A 108 -3.69 28.20 -4.06
CA GLU A 108 -4.50 27.47 -5.03
C GLU A 108 -3.80 27.40 -6.39
N GLY A 109 -3.66 26.19 -6.92
CA GLY A 109 -2.95 25.92 -8.18
C GLY A 109 -1.47 25.56 -8.01
N ASP A 110 -0.89 25.79 -6.83
CA ASP A 110 0.47 25.34 -6.51
C ASP A 110 0.48 23.89 -6.02
N MET A 111 1.65 23.26 -6.06
CA MET A 111 1.86 21.97 -5.41
C MET A 111 1.70 22.11 -3.90
N PRO A 112 1.16 21.09 -3.20
CA PRO A 112 1.08 21.12 -1.74
C PRO A 112 2.46 21.36 -1.11
N PRO A 113 2.57 22.13 -0.03
CA PRO A 113 3.84 22.39 0.67
C PRO A 113 4.31 21.18 1.51
N PHE A 114 3.66 20.02 1.33
CA PHE A 114 3.83 18.79 2.08
C PHE A 114 4.23 17.66 1.14
N GLY A 115 5.00 16.69 1.62
CA GLY A 115 5.42 15.54 0.81
C GLY A 115 6.63 15.87 -0.06
N GLY A 116 7.76 15.23 0.23
CA GLY A 116 9.08 15.55 -0.33
C GLY A 116 9.32 15.11 -1.77
N SER A 117 8.29 14.87 -2.58
CA SER A 117 8.46 14.34 -3.92
C SER A 117 7.39 14.80 -4.90
N ASP A 118 7.82 15.31 -6.06
CA ASP A 118 6.97 15.70 -7.20
C ASP A 118 6.43 14.47 -7.96
N VAL A 119 6.01 13.43 -7.23
CA VAL A 119 5.57 12.14 -7.77
C VAL A 119 4.36 11.62 -6.98
N ASN A 120 3.57 10.75 -7.60
CA ASN A 120 2.41 10.15 -6.97
C ASN A 120 2.81 9.16 -5.87
N ALA A 121 2.37 9.40 -4.63
CA ALA A 121 2.69 8.56 -3.46
C ALA A 121 2.27 7.08 -3.58
N TRP A 122 1.33 6.74 -4.48
CA TRP A 122 0.89 5.35 -4.68
C TRP A 122 1.88 4.49 -5.44
N CYS A 123 2.72 5.10 -6.28
CA CYS A 123 3.68 4.41 -7.14
C CYS A 123 5.06 5.06 -7.13
N ARG A 124 5.28 6.11 -6.33
CA ARG A 124 6.42 7.02 -6.41
C ARG A 124 6.83 7.39 -7.85
N CYS A 125 5.83 7.56 -8.72
CA CYS A 125 6.02 7.73 -10.16
C CYS A 125 5.32 9.00 -10.67
N GLN A 126 5.86 9.62 -11.71
CA GLN A 126 5.19 10.73 -12.44
C GLN A 126 4.23 10.18 -13.48
N ASP A 127 4.67 9.13 -14.20
CA ASP A 127 3.92 8.42 -15.22
C ASP A 127 3.88 6.91 -14.91
N GLN A 128 2.94 6.20 -15.53
CA GLN A 128 2.91 4.74 -15.56
C GLN A 128 2.97 4.25 -17.02
N PRO A 129 3.67 3.13 -17.32
CA PRO A 129 3.86 2.69 -18.70
C PRO A 129 2.61 2.04 -19.30
N THR A 130 1.65 1.62 -18.48
CA THR A 130 0.42 0.94 -18.90
C THR A 130 -0.63 0.90 -17.79
N ASP A 131 -1.88 0.64 -18.18
CA ASP A 131 -2.97 0.26 -17.26
C ASP A 131 -3.15 -1.28 -17.18
N ASP A 132 -2.29 -2.05 -17.88
CA ASP A 132 -2.22 -3.50 -17.74
C ASP A 132 -1.46 -3.88 -16.46
N PHE A 133 -2.14 -3.85 -15.33
CA PHE A 133 -1.58 -4.20 -14.02
C PHE A 133 -1.15 -5.68 -13.90
N ASP A 134 -1.43 -6.52 -14.89
CA ASP A 134 -0.87 -7.87 -14.90
C ASP A 134 0.64 -7.86 -15.21
N LYS A 135 1.17 -6.75 -15.75
CA LYS A 135 2.60 -6.46 -15.94
C LYS A 135 3.36 -6.09 -14.67
N ILE A 136 2.67 -5.93 -13.54
CA ILE A 136 3.29 -5.79 -12.23
C ILE A 136 3.95 -7.13 -11.85
N ASN A 137 5.26 -7.08 -11.62
CA ASN A 137 6.02 -8.15 -11.02
C ASN A 137 6.25 -7.85 -9.54
N VAL A 138 5.97 -8.85 -8.69
CA VAL A 138 6.05 -8.72 -7.23
C VAL A 138 7.15 -9.62 -6.72
N VAL A 139 8.11 -9.04 -6.01
CA VAL A 139 9.24 -9.76 -5.41
C VAL A 139 9.12 -9.69 -3.90
N ILE A 140 8.84 -10.84 -3.28
CA ILE A 140 8.77 -10.95 -1.82
C ILE A 140 10.18 -11.21 -1.29
N GLU A 141 10.78 -10.18 -0.72
CA GLU A 141 12.12 -10.21 -0.13
C GLU A 141 12.15 -11.06 1.14
N LYS A 142 11.10 -10.92 1.96
CA LYS A 142 11.03 -11.54 3.27
C LYS A 142 9.59 -11.86 3.65
N MET A 143 9.36 -13.06 4.18
CA MET A 143 8.06 -13.45 4.72
C MET A 143 8.27 -14.14 6.07
N ILE A 144 7.67 -13.59 7.12
CA ILE A 144 7.68 -14.16 8.47
C ILE A 144 6.25 -14.24 8.96
N SER A 145 5.73 -15.47 9.07
CA SER A 145 4.39 -15.76 9.61
C SER A 145 3.30 -14.91 8.92
N ASN A 146 2.84 -13.85 9.60
CA ASN A 146 1.74 -12.99 9.15
C ASN A 146 2.21 -11.65 8.60
N THR A 147 3.50 -11.49 8.30
CA THR A 147 4.06 -10.27 7.70
C THR A 147 4.95 -10.62 6.51
N ALA A 148 4.98 -9.74 5.50
CA ALA A 148 5.96 -9.82 4.43
C ALA A 148 6.44 -8.43 3.99
N ASP A 149 7.73 -8.34 3.70
CA ASP A 149 8.37 -7.22 3.04
C ASP A 149 8.58 -7.61 1.56
N LEU A 150 8.19 -6.71 0.67
CA LEU A 150 8.28 -6.91 -0.77
C LEU A 150 8.57 -5.59 -1.48
N TYR A 151 8.92 -5.70 -2.75
CA TYR A 151 8.79 -4.61 -3.69
C TYR A 151 8.05 -5.10 -4.94
N TRP A 152 7.63 -4.15 -5.76
CA TRP A 152 7.13 -4.46 -7.08
C TRP A 152 7.74 -3.53 -8.14
N ASN A 153 7.69 -3.97 -9.39
CA ASN A 153 8.15 -3.20 -10.54
C ASN A 153 7.34 -3.54 -11.79
N TRP A 154 7.54 -2.75 -12.85
CA TRP A 154 6.90 -2.97 -14.14
C TRP A 154 7.78 -3.88 -15.00
N THR A 155 7.17 -4.76 -15.78
CA THR A 155 7.90 -5.68 -16.67
C THR A 155 7.54 -5.49 -18.13
N GLY A 156 8.53 -5.65 -19.02
CA GLY A 156 8.31 -5.58 -20.46
C GLY A 156 8.27 -4.16 -21.02
N PHE A 157 8.80 -3.17 -20.29
CA PHE A 157 8.87 -1.77 -20.71
C PHE A 157 10.30 -1.22 -20.78
N GLY A 158 11.31 -2.09 -20.64
CA GLY A 158 12.73 -1.71 -20.68
C GLY A 158 13.37 -1.70 -19.30
N GLU A 159 14.70 -1.57 -19.28
CA GLU A 159 15.51 -1.72 -18.05
C GLU A 159 15.15 -0.68 -16.98
N ASP A 160 14.82 0.56 -17.36
CA ASP A 160 14.47 1.60 -16.39
C ASP A 160 13.29 1.16 -15.52
N TRP A 161 12.20 0.71 -16.15
CA TRP A 161 10.99 0.25 -15.47
C TRP A 161 11.17 -1.05 -14.67
N GLU A 162 12.07 -1.93 -15.13
CA GLU A 162 12.38 -3.20 -14.49
C GLU A 162 13.33 -3.05 -13.30
N ASN A 163 14.11 -1.95 -13.24
CA ASN A 163 15.04 -1.67 -12.15
C ASN A 163 14.44 -0.79 -11.04
N GLU A 164 13.30 -0.14 -11.28
CA GLU A 164 12.56 0.56 -10.23
C GLU A 164 12.08 -0.44 -9.16
N HIS A 165 12.08 -0.04 -7.90
CA HIS A 165 11.65 -0.89 -6.78
C HIS A 165 10.73 -0.11 -5.85
N TYR A 166 9.43 -0.38 -5.93
CA TYR A 166 8.44 0.26 -5.08
C TYR A 166 8.16 -0.61 -3.86
N HIS A 167 8.66 -0.19 -2.69
CA HIS A 167 8.62 -1.01 -1.49
C HIS A 167 7.24 -1.01 -0.80
N ILE A 168 6.83 -2.20 -0.35
CA ILE A 168 5.55 -2.44 0.31
C ILE A 168 5.75 -3.40 1.48
N LYS A 169 5.00 -3.17 2.56
CA LYS A 169 4.83 -4.15 3.64
C LYS A 169 3.40 -4.61 3.68
N VAL A 170 3.20 -5.91 3.90
CA VAL A 170 1.88 -6.51 4.05
C VAL A 170 1.77 -7.26 5.36
N VAL A 171 0.56 -7.28 5.91
CA VAL A 171 0.20 -8.01 7.11
C VAL A 171 -1.04 -8.87 6.85
N LYS A 172 -1.11 -10.04 7.47
CA LYS A 172 -2.28 -10.91 7.42
C LYS A 172 -3.21 -10.58 8.59
N GLU A 173 -4.32 -9.90 8.30
CA GLU A 173 -5.38 -9.59 9.25
C GLU A 173 -6.60 -10.48 9.00
N ASN A 174 -7.08 -11.19 10.03
CA ASN A 174 -8.26 -12.06 9.92
C ASN A 174 -8.16 -13.07 8.75
N GLY A 175 -6.95 -13.61 8.53
CA GLY A 175 -6.69 -14.61 7.49
C GLY A 175 -6.53 -14.06 6.07
N ARG A 176 -6.50 -12.73 5.88
CA ARG A 176 -6.30 -12.10 4.57
C ARG A 176 -5.10 -11.17 4.58
N TRP A 177 -4.23 -11.28 3.58
CA TRP A 177 -3.15 -10.32 3.37
C TRP A 177 -3.70 -8.95 2.98
N LYS A 178 -3.09 -7.91 3.54
CA LYS A 178 -3.44 -6.51 3.31
C LYS A 178 -2.19 -5.63 3.35
N ILE A 179 -2.24 -4.50 2.67
CA ILE A 179 -1.18 -3.49 2.68
C ILE A 179 -1.12 -2.81 4.04
N ALA A 180 0.02 -2.95 4.71
CA ALA A 180 0.33 -2.33 6.00
C ALA A 180 1.02 -0.98 5.82
N TRP A 181 1.91 -0.89 4.82
CA TRP A 181 2.71 0.28 4.53
C TRP A 181 3.12 0.25 3.05
N MET A 182 3.26 1.44 2.47
CA MET A 182 3.78 1.65 1.13
C MET A 182 4.79 2.79 1.18
N GLU A 183 5.86 2.65 0.41
CA GLU A 183 6.80 3.74 0.19
C GLU A 183 6.09 4.97 -0.37
N GLY A 184 6.40 6.16 0.16
CA GLY A 184 5.69 7.40 -0.19
C GLY A 184 4.51 7.73 0.74
N TRP A 185 4.10 6.80 1.61
CA TRP A 185 3.11 7.04 2.67
C TRP A 185 3.74 7.17 4.06
N ASP A 186 5.03 7.46 4.12
CA ASP A 186 5.75 7.69 5.36
C ASP A 186 5.27 8.97 6.05
N TYR A 187 4.89 8.86 7.34
CA TYR A 187 4.31 9.98 8.08
C TYR A 187 5.21 11.21 8.07
N GLU A 188 6.49 11.04 8.44
CA GLU A 188 7.44 12.15 8.56
C GLU A 188 7.71 12.83 7.21
N GLU A 189 7.76 12.08 6.12
CA GLU A 189 7.94 12.65 4.78
C GLU A 189 6.72 13.46 4.32
N ASN A 190 5.52 12.99 4.68
CA ASN A 190 4.27 13.61 4.27
C ASN A 190 3.83 14.79 5.14
N VAL A 191 4.39 14.98 6.33
CA VAL A 191 4.06 16.14 7.20
C VAL A 191 5.17 17.18 7.27
N LYS A 192 6.32 16.88 6.65
CA LYS A 192 7.42 17.83 6.51
C LYS A 192 7.05 18.92 5.50
N LEU A 193 7.37 20.16 5.87
CA LEU A 193 7.21 21.32 5.00
C LEU A 193 8.40 21.42 4.03
N ASN A 194 8.10 21.65 2.76
CA ASN A 194 9.10 21.86 1.72
C ASN A 194 9.04 23.32 1.26
N TYR A 195 9.97 24.13 1.76
CA TYR A 195 10.18 25.52 1.38
C TYR A 195 11.63 25.72 0.93
#